data_AF-A0A0K2TET0-F1
#
_entry.id   AF-A0A0K2TET0-F1
#
_cell.length_a   1.000
_cell.length_b   1.000
_cell.length_c   1.000
_cell.angle_alpha   90.00
_cell.angle_beta   90.00
_cell.angle_gamma   90.00
#
_symmetry.space_group_name_H-M   'P 1'
#
loop_
_entity.id
_entity.type
_entity.pdbx_description
1 polymer ?
#
loop_
_entity_poly.entity_id
_entity_poly.type
_entity_poly.pdbx_seq_one_letter_code
_entity_poly.pdbx_strand_id
1 'polypeptide(L)' 'MTRKKLRELRWEVLMYPTYSPNLTPTFYHLFMSMDNAIGRNDLACGNWLSKFFANTNKGFYEKGIMKLDSRW' A
#
# COMPACT_ATOMS: atom_id res chain seq x y z
N MET A 1 14.40 -10.76 -15.00
CA MET A 1 15.15 -10.47 -13.75
C MET A 1 14.30 -10.62 -12.48
N THR A 2 13.10 -10.03 -12.37
CA THR A 2 12.31 -9.99 -11.12
C THR A 2 11.94 -11.36 -10.53
N ARG A 3 11.41 -12.31 -11.33
CA ARG A 3 11.08 -13.67 -10.86
C ARG A 3 12.29 -14.47 -10.36
N LYS A 4 13.48 -14.21 -10.92
CA LYS A 4 14.72 -14.87 -10.48
C LYS A 4 15.08 -14.40 -9.06
N LYS A 5 15.00 -13.08 -8.82
CA LYS A 5 15.33 -12.50 -7.51
C LYS A 5 14.35 -12.92 -6.41
N LEU A 6 13.06 -12.98 -6.71
CA LEU A 6 12.04 -13.47 -5.75
C LEU A 6 12.32 -14.91 -5.32
N ARG A 7 12.75 -15.77 -6.25
CA ARG A 7 13.15 -17.16 -5.93
C ARG A 7 14.43 -17.24 -5.11
N GLU A 8 15.43 -16.40 -5.41
CA GLU A 8 16.67 -16.31 -4.61
C GLU A 8 16.37 -15.90 -3.15
N LEU A 9 15.45 -14.95 -2.96
CA LEU A 9 15.02 -14.48 -1.64
C LEU A 9 14.01 -15.41 -0.96
N ARG A 10 13.60 -16.51 -1.61
CA ARG A 10 12.59 -17.46 -1.11
C ARG A 10 11.25 -16.80 -0.77
N TRP A 11 10.87 -15.75 -1.49
CA TRP A 11 9.58 -15.10 -1.31
C TRP A 11 8.48 -15.82 -2.08
N GLU A 12 7.39 -16.11 -1.38
CA GLU A 12 6.16 -16.61 -1.98
C GLU A 12 5.46 -15.46 -2.73
N VAL A 13 4.96 -15.77 -3.93
CA VAL A 13 4.21 -14.81 -4.75
C VAL A 13 2.75 -15.24 -4.75
N LEU A 14 1.91 -14.43 -4.11
CA LEU A 14 0.46 -14.66 -4.09
C LEU A 14 -0.13 -14.50 -5.50
N MET A 15 -1.05 -15.40 -5.87
CA MET A 15 -1.81 -15.26 -7.11
C MET A 15 -2.71 -14.04 -7.03
N TYR A 16 -2.66 -13.19 -8.06
CA TYR A 16 -3.40 -11.93 -8.08
C TYR A 16 -4.23 -11.81 -9.35
N PRO A 17 -5.54 -11.54 -9.26
CA PRO A 17 -6.40 -11.37 -10.43
C PRO A 17 -6.07 -10.08 -11.18
N THR A 18 -6.22 -10.12 -12.50
CA THR A 18 -5.99 -8.96 -13.36
C THR A 18 -6.92 -7.80 -12.97
N TYR A 19 -6.40 -6.57 -13.01
CA TYR A 19 -7.16 -5.32 -12.81
C TYR A 19 -8.07 -5.27 -11.57
N SER A 20 -7.61 -5.74 -10.42
CA SER A 20 -8.43 -5.76 -9.19
C SER A 20 -7.99 -4.77 -8.10
N PRO A 21 -7.99 -3.43 -8.29
CA PRO A 21 -7.54 -2.47 -7.28
C PRO A 21 -8.16 -2.65 -5.89
N ASN A 22 -9.41 -3.12 -5.84
CA ASN A 22 -10.13 -3.43 -4.61
C ASN A 22 -9.51 -4.56 -3.78
N LEU A 23 -8.64 -5.38 -4.37
CA LEU A 23 -7.94 -6.49 -3.71
C LEU A 23 -6.51 -6.13 -3.31
N THR A 24 -6.02 -4.93 -3.65
CA THR A 24 -4.68 -4.50 -3.20
C THR A 24 -4.78 -3.52 -2.04
N PRO A 25 -4.30 -3.86 -0.83
CA PRO A 25 -4.28 -2.96 0.33
C PRO A 25 -3.63 -1.62 0.04
N THR A 26 -2.58 -1.59 -0.78
CA THR A 26 -1.92 -0.36 -1.21
C THR A 26 -2.88 0.59 -1.91
N PHE A 27 -3.76 0.09 -2.79
CA PHE A 27 -4.69 0.93 -3.55
C PHE A 27 -5.89 1.35 -2.71
N TYR A 28 -6.60 0.39 -2.12
CA TYR A 28 -7.87 0.71 -1.43
C TYR A 28 -7.70 1.33 -0.04
N HIS A 29 -6.52 1.23 0.57
CA HIS A 29 -6.28 1.71 1.92
C HIS A 29 -5.20 2.79 1.96
N LEU A 30 -3.98 2.48 1.51
CA LEU A 30 -2.86 3.41 1.63
C LEU A 30 -3.03 4.62 0.70
N PHE A 31 -3.12 4.41 -0.61
CA PHE A 31 -3.25 5.49 -1.58
C PHE A 31 -4.54 6.27 -1.45
N MET A 32 -5.65 5.59 -1.12
CA MET A 32 -6.90 6.28 -0.81
C MET A 32 -6.76 7.22 0.40
N SER A 33 -6.06 6.77 1.46
CA SER A 33 -5.81 7.63 2.63
C SER A 33 -4.85 8.77 2.32
N MET A 34 -3.86 8.53 1.47
CA MET A 34 -2.93 9.56 1.00
C MET A 34 -3.65 10.61 0.16
N ASP A 35 -4.50 10.20 -0.79
CA ASP A 35 -5.26 11.11 -1.64
C ASP A 35 -6.19 12.01 -0.81
N ASN A 36 -6.83 11.44 0.23
CA ASN A 36 -7.62 12.21 1.19
C ASN A 36 -6.79 13.20 2.03
N ALA A 37 -5.51 12.88 2.28
CA ALA A 37 -4.62 13.69 3.12
C ALA A 37 -3.76 14.69 2.32
N ILE A 38 -3.60 14.49 1.01
CA ILE A 38 -2.95 15.43 0.10
C ILE A 38 -3.90 16.62 -0.06
N GLY A 39 -3.63 17.68 0.71
CA GLY A 39 -4.12 19.01 0.35
C GLY A 39 -3.56 19.35 -1.03
N ARG A 40 -4.40 19.90 -1.92
CA ARG A 40 -4.15 20.11 -3.36
C ARG A 40 -2.89 20.94 -3.74
N ASN A 41 -2.01 21.29 -2.81
CA ASN A 41 -1.12 22.43 -2.97
C ASN A 41 0.33 22.30 -2.49
N ASP A 42 0.90 21.11 -2.25
CA ASP A 42 2.29 21.03 -1.80
C ASP A 42 3.25 20.38 -2.81
N LEU A 43 4.08 21.23 -3.43
CA LEU A 43 5.23 20.92 -4.28
C LEU A 43 6.39 20.23 -3.51
N ALA A 44 6.23 19.96 -2.21
CA ALA A 44 7.20 19.30 -1.33
C ALA A 44 6.83 17.84 -1.02
N CYS A 45 6.52 17.06 -2.06
CA CYS A 45 6.07 15.66 -1.94
C CYS A 45 6.94 14.79 -1.00
N GLY A 46 8.27 14.94 -1.02
CA GLY A 46 9.17 14.10 -0.22
C GLY A 46 9.04 14.29 1.30
N ASN A 47 8.96 15.54 1.74
CA ASN A 47 8.81 15.87 3.16
C ASN A 47 7.40 15.55 3.67
N TRP A 48 6.39 15.83 2.83
CA TRP A 48 5.01 15.47 3.14
C TRP A 48 4.85 13.95 3.28
N LEU A 49 5.42 13.18 2.34
CA LEU A 49 5.36 11.72 2.37
C LEU A 49 6.02 11.16 3.63
N SER A 50 7.20 11.68 3.99
CA SER A 50 7.91 11.30 5.21
C SER A 50 7.07 11.59 6.47
N LYS A 51 6.43 12.76 6.54
CA LYS A 51 5.52 13.12 7.64
C LYS A 51 4.29 12.22 7.70
N PHE A 52 3.69 11.91 6.55
CA PHE A 52 2.53 11.03 6.46
C PHE A 52 2.86 9.65 7.03
N PHE A 53 3.95 9.04 6.59
CA PHE A 53 4.36 7.73 7.09
C PHE A 53 4.79 7.76 8.56
N ALA A 54 5.45 8.83 9.03
CA ALA A 54 5.81 8.99 10.43
C ALA A 54 4.57 9.12 11.36
N ASN A 55 3.51 9.76 10.89
CA ASN A 55 2.26 9.91 11.63
C ASN A 55 1.33 8.69 11.51
N THR A 56 1.63 7.77 10.58
CA THR A 56 0.82 6.58 10.36
C THR A 56 1.22 5.48 11.35
N ASN A 57 0.31 5.11 12.24
CA ASN A 57 0.58 4.10 13.26
C ASN A 57 0.54 2.66 12.70
N LYS A 58 1.04 1.69 13.47
CA LYS A 58 1.03 0.26 13.09
C LYS A 58 -0.39 -0.27 12.83
N GLY A 59 -1.36 0.13 13.64
CA GLY A 59 -2.76 -0.32 13.54
C GLY A 59 -3.42 0.09 12.23
N PHE A 60 -2.99 1.19 11.61
CA PHE A 60 -3.43 1.60 10.28
C PHE A 60 -3.06 0.54 9.22
N TYR A 61 -1.81 0.07 9.19
CA TYR A 61 -1.38 -0.93 8.22
C TYR A 61 -2.02 -2.29 8.48
N GLU A 62 -2.12 -2.67 9.76
CA GLU A 62 -2.77 -3.91 10.17
C GLU A 62 -4.22 -3.94 9.71
N LYS A 63 -4.99 -2.87 9.97
CA LYS A 63 -6.37 -2.75 9.49
C LYS A 63 -6.48 -2.81 7.97
N GLY A 64 -5.53 -2.20 7.26
CA GLY A 64 -5.45 -2.26 5.80
C GLY A 64 -5.26 -3.69 5.30
N ILE A 65 -4.33 -4.45 5.88
CA ILE A 65 -4.04 -5.83 5.48
C ILE A 65 -5.19 -6.76 5.86
N MET A 66 -5.72 -6.66 7.09
CA MET A 66 -6.79 -7.53 7.59
C MET A 66 -8.10 -7.35 6.81
N LYS A 67 -8.33 -6.18 6.20
CA LYS A 67 -9.49 -5.96 5.33
C LYS A 67 -9.45 -6.78 4.03
N LEU A 68 -8.30 -7.36 3.69
CA LEU A 68 -8.16 -8.21 2.51
C LEU A 68 -9.07 -9.44 2.58
N ASP A 69 -9.21 -10.05 3.77
CA ASP A 69 -10.06 -11.23 4.00
C ASP A 69 -11.52 -10.95 3.61
N SER A 70 -12.05 -9.79 4.00
CA SER A 70 -13.43 -9.38 3.67
C SER A 70 -13.65 -8.96 2.21
N ARG A 71 -12.58 -8.76 1.44
CA ARG A 71 -12.64 -8.19 0.08
C ARG A 71 -12.40 -9.25 -1.01
N TRP A 72 -11.80 -10.38 -0.64
CA TRP A 72 -11.56 -11.53 -1.49
C TRP A 72 -12.84 -12.35 -1.68
#